data_AF-A0A0M1JGX8-F1
#
_entry.id   AF-A0A0M1JGX8-F1
#
_cell.length_a   1.000
_cell.length_b   1.000
_cell.length_c   1.000
_cell.angle_alpha   90.00
_cell.angle_beta   90.00
_cell.angle_gamma   90.00
#
_symmetry.space_group_name_H-M   'P 1'
#
loop_
_entity.id
_entity.type
_entity.pdbx_description
1 polymer ?
#
loop_
_entity_poly.entity_id
_entity_poly.type
_entity_poly.pdbx_seq_one_letter_code
_entity_poly.pdbx_strand_id
1 'polypeptide(L)' 'MKLIGGKPKKTHSFNGKRVKRGLYRSQNGTTINADVNGAYNILRKSNPKFSFSELTKKVGEGILDWLHPYTGLKIC' A
#
# COMPACT_ATOMS: atom_id res chain seq x y z
N MET A 1 0.10 24.37 39.57
CA MET A 1 0.44 24.26 38.13
C MET A 1 -0.44 23.19 37.50
N LYS A 2 -0.96 23.38 36.28
CA LYS A 2 -1.78 22.37 35.57
C LYS A 2 -0.92 21.70 34.49
N LEU A 3 -0.64 20.40 34.65
CA LEU A 3 0.11 19.64 33.66
C LEU A 3 -0.70 19.55 32.36
N ILE A 4 -0.16 20.10 31.28
CA ILE A 4 -0.76 20.03 29.95
C ILE A 4 -0.61 18.60 29.40
N GLY A 5 -1.71 17.83 29.46
CA GLY A 5 -1.72 16.42 29.09
C GLY A 5 -1.41 16.18 27.61
N GLY A 6 -0.15 15.84 27.31
CA GLY A 6 0.24 15.34 26.00
C GLY A 6 -0.53 14.07 25.66
N LYS A 7 -1.13 14.02 24.45
CA LYS A 7 -1.90 12.84 24.00
C LYS A 7 -1.01 11.59 24.05
N PRO A 8 -1.50 10.44 24.58
CA PRO A 8 -0.68 9.24 24.71
C PRO A 8 -0.15 8.79 23.34
N LYS A 9 1.15 8.47 23.28
CA LYS A 9 1.80 7.96 22.07
C LYS A 9 1.13 6.65 21.66
N LYS A 10 0.35 6.66 20.57
CA LYS A 10 -0.24 5.44 20.00
C LYS A 10 0.86 4.51 19.52
N THR A 11 1.02 3.38 20.18
CA THR A 11 1.90 2.29 19.75
C THR A 11 1.30 1.62 18.51
N HIS A 12 1.99 1.73 17.37
CA HIS A 12 1.56 1.12 16.13
C HIS A 12 2.19 -0.27 15.97
N SER A 13 1.49 -1.30 16.45
CA SER A 13 1.83 -2.70 16.19
C SER A 13 1.64 -3.03 14.70
N PHE A 14 2.62 -3.73 14.11
CA PHE A 14 2.55 -4.22 12.73
C PHE A 14 2.16 -5.70 12.70
N ASN A 15 1.16 -6.06 11.89
CA ASN A 15 0.66 -7.43 11.76
C ASN A 15 1.56 -8.26 10.81
N GLY A 16 2.84 -8.41 11.17
CA GLY A 16 3.84 -9.13 10.39
C GLY A 16 5.29 -8.76 10.74
N LYS A 17 6.25 -9.37 10.05
CA LYS A 17 7.69 -9.23 10.29
C LYS A 17 8.45 -9.07 8.98
N ARG A 18 9.37 -8.10 8.91
CA ARG A 18 10.38 -8.02 7.85
C ARG A 18 11.35 -9.19 8.03
N VAL A 19 11.51 -10.03 7.01
CA VAL A 19 12.39 -11.21 7.06
C VAL A 19 13.81 -10.85 6.60
N LYS A 20 13.92 -10.08 5.51
CA LYS A 20 15.18 -9.50 5.00
C LYS A 20 14.89 -8.24 4.17
N ARG A 21 15.91 -7.58 3.62
CA ARG A 21 15.69 -6.51 2.63
C ARG A 21 14.87 -7.07 1.45
N GLY A 22 13.90 -6.30 0.96
CA GLY A 22 12.95 -6.74 -0.08
C GLY A 22 11.88 -7.74 0.35
N LEU A 23 11.93 -8.37 1.54
CA LEU A 23 10.99 -9.44 1.93
C LEU A 23 10.29 -9.19 3.28
N TYR A 24 8.97 -9.12 3.25
CA TYR A 24 8.10 -9.02 4.41
C TYR A 24 7.13 -10.21 4.47
N ARG A 25 6.86 -10.73 5.68
CA ARG A 25 5.87 -11.78 5.92
C ARG A 25 4.76 -11.26 6.81
N SER A 26 3.52 -11.26 6.34
CA SER A 26 2.33 -10.85 7.12
C SER A 26 1.93 -11.91 8.15
N GLN A 27 1.03 -11.54 9.07
CA GLN A 27 0.52 -12.41 10.14
C GLN A 27 -0.12 -13.71 9.62
N ASN A 28 -0.79 -13.67 8.46
CA ASN A 28 -1.37 -14.83 7.78
C ASN A 28 -0.36 -15.65 6.95
N GLY A 29 0.95 -15.43 7.12
CA GLY A 29 2.01 -16.18 6.46
C GLY A 29 2.38 -15.72 5.04
N THR A 30 1.54 -14.92 4.36
CA THR A 30 1.82 -14.43 3.01
C THR A 30 3.14 -13.66 2.96
N THR A 31 3.99 -13.96 1.98
CA THR A 31 5.22 -13.19 1.71
C THR A 31 4.99 -12.19 0.59
N ILE A 32 5.38 -10.94 0.84
CA ILE A 32 5.24 -9.82 -0.09
C ILE A 32 6.53 -9.00 -0.12
N ASN A 33 6.73 -8.23 -1.19
CA ASN A 33 7.84 -7.31 -1.26
C ASN A 33 7.70 -6.23 -0.15
N ALA A 34 8.78 -5.98 0.57
CA ALA A 34 8.78 -5.08 1.74
C ALA A 34 8.44 -3.61 1.37
N ASP A 35 8.83 -3.17 0.17
CA ASP A 35 8.67 -1.82 -0.31
C ASP A 35 7.26 -1.61 -0.89
N VAL A 36 6.68 -2.66 -1.52
CA VAL A 36 5.25 -2.74 -1.89
C VAL A 36 4.34 -2.66 -0.66
N ASN A 37 4.70 -3.37 0.42
CA ASN A 37 4.01 -3.24 1.72
C ASN A 37 4.14 -1.81 2.28
N GLY A 38 5.28 -1.15 2.09
CA GLY A 38 5.48 0.26 2.43
C GLY A 38 4.51 1.18 1.68
N ALA A 39 4.47 1.08 0.35
CA ALA A 39 3.58 1.87 -0.51
C ALA A 39 2.10 1.68 -0.15
N TYR A 40 1.64 0.45 0.06
CA TYR A 40 0.26 0.16 0.48
C TYR A 40 -0.09 0.79 1.84
N ASN A 41 0.84 0.77 2.82
CA ASN A 41 0.62 1.40 4.12
C ASN A 41 0.69 2.93 4.09
N ILE A 42 1.37 3.53 3.12
CA ILE A 42 1.29 4.98 2.85
C ILE A 42 -0.08 5.31 2.25
N LEU A 43 -0.51 4.56 1.24
CA LEU A 43 -1.77 4.79 0.52
C LEU A 43 -3.01 4.65 1.43
N ARG A 44 -3.00 3.72 2.40
CA ARG A 44 -4.05 3.66 3.43
C ARG A 44 -4.01 4.78 4.47
N LYS A 45 -2.89 5.50 4.62
CA LYS A 45 -2.82 6.69 5.50
C LYS A 45 -3.38 7.92 4.82
N SER A 46 -3.16 8.08 3.50
CA SER A 46 -3.74 9.18 2.71
C SER A 46 -5.21 8.95 2.37
N ASN A 47 -5.62 7.70 2.11
CA ASN A 47 -7.01 7.32 1.92
C ASN A 47 -7.41 6.14 2.83
N PRO A 48 -8.02 6.41 4.01
CA PRO A 48 -8.47 5.36 4.93
C PRO A 48 -9.57 4.44 4.40
N LYS A 49 -10.29 4.82 3.34
CA LYS A 49 -11.31 3.97 2.68
C LYS A 49 -10.69 3.01 1.65
N PHE A 50 -9.42 3.21 1.30
CA PHE A 50 -8.75 2.45 0.24
C PHE A 50 -8.71 0.95 0.51
N SER A 51 -9.17 0.17 -0.46
CA SER A 51 -9.17 -1.30 -0.39
C SER A 51 -8.31 -1.92 -1.49
N PHE A 52 -7.83 -3.14 -1.27
CA PHE A 52 -7.10 -3.88 -2.31
C PHE A 52 -8.00 -4.21 -3.52
N SER A 53 -9.32 -4.37 -3.33
CA SER A 53 -10.25 -4.54 -4.46
C SER A 53 -10.35 -3.28 -5.33
N GLU A 54 -10.35 -2.09 -4.71
CA GLU A 54 -10.29 -0.81 -5.43
C GLU A 54 -8.95 -0.64 -6.17
N LEU A 55 -7.83 -1.08 -5.58
CA LEU A 55 -6.54 -1.15 -6.28
C LEU A 55 -6.62 -2.05 -7.51
N THR A 56 -7.13 -3.28 -7.37
CA THR A 56 -7.19 -4.22 -8.50
C THR A 56 -8.12 -3.77 -9.62
N LYS A 57 -9.16 -2.98 -9.32
CA LYS A 57 -10.01 -2.35 -10.33
C LYS A 57 -9.27 -1.24 -11.08
N LYS A 58 -8.74 -0.24 -10.36
CA LYS A 58 -8.00 0.89 -10.96
C LYS A 58 -6.76 0.43 -11.74
N VAL A 59 -6.09 -0.60 -11.25
CA VAL A 59 -5.02 -1.28 -12.01
C VAL A 59 -5.63 -1.99 -13.21
N GLY A 60 -6.61 -2.88 -13.07
CA GLY A 60 -7.22 -3.59 -14.21
C GLY A 60 -7.77 -2.70 -15.32
N GLU A 61 -8.30 -1.53 -14.96
CA GLU A 61 -8.80 -0.49 -15.88
C GLU A 61 -7.66 0.20 -16.66
N GLY A 62 -6.55 0.57 -15.99
CA GLY A 62 -5.44 1.31 -16.60
C GLY A 62 -4.20 0.49 -17.01
N ILE A 63 -4.12 -0.81 -16.65
CA ILE A 63 -2.91 -1.63 -16.84
C ILE A 63 -2.64 -1.94 -18.31
N LEU A 64 -3.68 -1.98 -19.15
CA LEU A 64 -3.53 -2.16 -20.60
C LEU A 64 -2.83 -0.94 -21.23
N ASP A 65 -3.24 0.28 -20.85
CA ASP A 65 -2.57 1.52 -21.30
C ASP A 65 -1.18 1.70 -20.68
N TRP A 66 -0.95 1.22 -19.45
CA TRP A 66 0.37 1.28 -18.79
C TRP A 66 1.40 0.28 -19.32
N LEU A 67 1.00 -0.92 -19.78
CA LEU A 67 1.93 -1.91 -20.33
C LEU A 67 2.11 -1.83 -21.85
N HIS A 68 1.17 -1.25 -22.60
CA HIS A 68 1.11 -1.42 -24.05
C HIS A 68 0.82 -0.08 -24.80
N PRO A 69 1.83 0.78 -25.03
CA PRO A 69 1.65 2.19 -25.44
C PRO A 69 1.05 2.42 -26.85
N TYR A 70 0.84 1.38 -27.65
CA TYR A 70 0.16 1.46 -28.96
C TYR A 70 -1.37 1.54 -28.85
N THR A 71 -2.00 1.46 -27.67
CA THR A 71 -3.45 1.72 -27.53
C THR A 71 -3.84 3.16 -27.90
N GLY A 72 -2.90 4.11 -27.77
CA GLY A 72 -3.05 5.48 -28.28
C GLY A 72 -2.81 5.65 -29.79
N LEU A 73 -2.32 4.61 -30.49
CA LEU A 73 -1.86 4.73 -31.88
C LEU A 73 -2.99 4.45 -32.89
N LYS A 74 -4.00 5.32 -32.91
CA LYS A 74 -4.89 5.44 -34.07
C LYS A 74 -4.11 6.02 -35.26
N ILE A 75 -3.48 5.13 -36.03
CA ILE A 75 -3.01 5.44 -37.38
C ILE A 75 -4.26 5.51 -38.28
N CYS A 76 -4.59 6.74 -38.71
CA CYS A 76 -5.61 7.07 -39.72
C CYS A 76 -7.03 6.57 -39.39
#